data_AF-A0A384JWM0-F1
#
_entry.id   AF-A0A384JWM0-F1
#
_cell.length_a   1.000
_cell.length_b   1.000
_cell.length_c   1.000
_cell.angle_alpha   90.00
_cell.angle_beta   90.00
_cell.angle_gamma   90.00
#
_symmetry.space_group_name_H-M   'P 1'
#
loop_
_entity.id
_entity.type
_entity.pdbx_description
1 polymer ?
#
loop_
_entity_poly.entity_id
_entity_poly.type
_entity_poly.pdbx_seq_one_letter_code
_entity_poly.pdbx_strand_id
1 'polypeptide(L)'
;MISPARKVIAPVSKSKAAGAWQIVAFFYAYRISIDAFGVEKNPIASKIRGSIVDGSCTLDEFAELTRKPNKNNIPFPKGLIGNSLTPDPLTTVQRIENSAYDSSQLFDHEKLLPGQFDNMRSGNLPSFADQIQKLNNHVAAARISMTNEMGLDQNFFDTEPNFTNLKTAIHGISDARRADTNLHILGELFENLAKEGIKPVFKTVVALDLTTYLDIDTAMTISGSTNSVFDAKTAVDRVLAEIGALSKEKVNRNHAAIISRLDQ
;
A
#
# COMPACT_ATOMS: atom_id res chain seq x y z
N MET A 1 25.19 7.48 15.33
CA MET A 1 23.85 8.08 15.55
C MET A 1 22.92 7.65 14.41
N ILE A 2 21.75 7.10 14.72
CA ILE A 2 20.73 6.78 13.71
C ILE A 2 20.02 8.09 13.35
N SER A 3 20.03 8.47 12.07
CA SER A 3 19.38 9.69 11.57
C SER A 3 17.89 9.75 11.97
N PRO A 4 17.35 10.93 12.35
CA PRO A 4 15.92 11.13 12.57
C PRO A 4 15.06 10.62 11.41
N ALA A 5 15.53 10.77 10.17
CA ALA A 5 14.85 10.24 8.98
C ALA A 5 14.76 8.70 8.98
N ARG A 6 15.77 7.97 9.49
CA ARG A 6 15.71 6.51 9.66
C ARG A 6 14.70 6.09 10.72
N LYS A 7 14.53 6.89 11.78
CA LYS A 7 13.51 6.68 12.82
C LYS A 7 12.10 6.99 12.35
N VAL A 8 11.91 7.74 11.26
CA VAL A 8 10.60 8.06 10.65
C VAL A 8 10.25 7.07 9.53
N ILE A 9 11.23 6.57 8.76
CA ILE A 9 11.01 5.52 7.74
C ILE A 9 10.54 4.20 8.36
N ALA A 10 11.02 3.84 9.56
CA ALA A 10 10.59 2.62 10.24
C ALA A 10 9.10 2.63 10.71
N PRO A 11 8.56 3.70 11.35
CA PRO A 11 7.15 3.87 11.69
C PRO A 11 6.16 3.77 10.52
N VAL A 12 6.60 4.13 9.32
CA VAL A 12 5.77 4.25 8.12
C VAL A 12 5.48 2.92 7.45
N SER A 13 6.51 2.09 7.40
CA SER A 13 6.37 0.68 7.06
C SER A 13 5.74 -0.11 8.20
N LYS A 14 5.47 0.55 9.35
CA LYS A 14 4.88 -0.03 10.54
C LYS A 14 3.41 0.37 10.78
N SER A 15 2.70 0.96 9.81
CA SER A 15 1.23 1.04 9.92
C SER A 15 0.72 -0.39 10.05
N LYS A 16 0.38 -0.78 11.29
CA LYS A 16 -0.05 -2.14 11.60
C LYS A 16 -1.32 -2.46 10.81
N ALA A 17 -2.20 -1.48 10.67
CA ALA A 17 -3.42 -1.54 9.87
C ALA A 17 -3.11 -1.75 8.37
N ALA A 18 -2.19 -0.98 7.77
CA ALA A 18 -1.89 -1.13 6.35
C ALA A 18 -0.99 -2.34 6.03
N GLY A 19 -0.29 -2.90 7.02
CA GLY A 19 0.68 -3.98 6.82
C GLY A 19 0.07 -5.27 6.28
N ALA A 20 -1.10 -5.66 6.80
CA ALA A 20 -1.81 -6.85 6.33
C ALA A 20 -2.23 -6.67 4.86
N TRP A 21 -2.81 -5.51 4.52
CA TRP A 21 -3.17 -5.17 3.15
C TRP A 21 -1.98 -5.15 2.19
N GLN A 22 -0.79 -4.75 2.65
CA GLN A 22 0.43 -4.77 1.85
C GLN A 22 0.89 -6.19 1.49
N ILE A 23 0.82 -7.11 2.45
CA ILE A 23 1.11 -8.54 2.20
C ILE A 23 0.20 -9.07 1.09
N VAL A 24 -1.09 -8.76 1.19
CA VAL A 24 -2.08 -9.19 0.21
C VAL A 24 -1.83 -8.57 -1.16
N ALA A 25 -1.57 -7.27 -1.25
CA ALA A 25 -1.29 -6.60 -2.52
C ALA A 25 0.00 -7.14 -3.19
N PHE A 26 1.05 -7.37 -2.40
CA PHE A 26 2.32 -7.89 -2.90
C PHE A 26 2.18 -9.33 -3.40
N PHE A 27 1.39 -10.14 -2.71
CA PHE A 27 1.07 -11.49 -3.15
C PHE A 27 0.29 -11.49 -4.48
N TYR A 28 -0.71 -10.62 -4.63
CA TYR A 28 -1.47 -10.56 -5.88
C TYR A 28 -0.64 -10.07 -7.07
N ALA A 29 0.22 -9.08 -6.88
CA ALA A 29 1.15 -8.68 -7.94
C ALA A 29 2.11 -9.81 -8.31
N TYR A 30 2.59 -10.56 -7.32
CA TYR A 30 3.40 -11.77 -7.55
C TYR A 30 2.65 -12.81 -8.39
N ARG A 31 1.37 -13.06 -8.09
CA ARG A 31 0.51 -13.99 -8.86
C ARG A 31 0.27 -13.52 -10.30
N ILE A 32 -0.14 -12.27 -10.50
CA ILE A 32 -0.33 -11.69 -11.84
C ILE A 32 0.95 -11.81 -12.67
N SER A 33 2.09 -11.54 -12.05
CA SER A 33 3.38 -11.61 -12.71
C SER A 33 3.79 -13.05 -13.06
N ILE A 34 3.41 -14.05 -12.25
CA ILE A 34 3.55 -15.46 -12.61
C ILE A 34 2.64 -15.83 -13.78
N ASP A 35 1.39 -15.39 -13.77
CA ASP A 35 0.43 -15.73 -14.82
C ASP A 35 0.89 -15.17 -16.18
N ALA A 36 1.59 -14.02 -16.18
CA ALA A 36 2.16 -13.42 -17.39
C ALA A 36 3.50 -14.05 -17.82
N PHE A 37 4.43 -14.29 -16.90
CA PHE A 37 5.84 -14.59 -17.25
C PHE A 37 6.30 -16.00 -16.87
N GLY A 38 5.52 -16.71 -16.05
CA GLY A 38 5.93 -17.93 -15.36
C GLY A 38 6.90 -17.66 -14.20
N VAL A 39 7.08 -18.68 -13.34
CA VAL A 39 7.88 -18.57 -12.11
C VAL A 39 9.34 -18.19 -12.36
N GLU A 40 9.95 -18.70 -13.43
CA GLU A 40 11.38 -18.49 -13.73
C GLU A 40 11.71 -17.06 -14.19
N LYS A 41 10.78 -16.39 -14.88
CA LYS A 41 10.99 -15.03 -15.41
C LYS A 41 10.29 -13.95 -14.56
N ASN A 42 9.60 -14.35 -13.50
CA ASN A 42 8.85 -13.44 -12.65
C ASN A 42 9.79 -12.41 -11.99
N PRO A 43 9.60 -11.09 -12.18
CA PRO A 43 10.40 -10.06 -11.52
C PRO A 43 10.16 -9.92 -10.00
N ILE A 44 9.02 -10.39 -9.50
CA ILE A 44 8.65 -10.28 -8.08
C ILE A 44 8.99 -11.59 -7.39
N ALA A 45 9.73 -11.55 -6.27
CA ALA A 45 10.12 -12.75 -5.54
C ALA A 45 10.80 -13.84 -6.42
N SER A 46 11.55 -13.41 -7.45
CA SER A 46 12.05 -14.28 -8.53
C SER A 46 12.92 -15.46 -8.07
N LYS A 47 13.63 -15.27 -6.96
CA LYS A 47 14.54 -16.27 -6.36
C LYS A 47 13.88 -17.11 -5.26
N ILE A 48 12.58 -16.95 -5.05
CA ILE A 48 11.81 -17.69 -4.05
C ILE A 48 11.05 -18.81 -4.75
N ARG A 49 11.15 -20.02 -4.17
CA ARG A 49 10.41 -21.20 -4.60
C ARG A 49 9.51 -21.66 -3.47
N GLY A 50 8.25 -21.91 -3.80
CA GLY A 50 7.25 -22.40 -2.85
C GLY A 50 6.86 -23.85 -3.12
N SER A 51 5.78 -24.29 -2.48
CA SER A 51 5.32 -25.69 -2.56
C SER A 51 4.31 -25.96 -3.68
N ILE A 52 3.87 -24.94 -4.43
CA ILE A 52 2.97 -25.15 -5.57
C ILE A 52 3.71 -25.90 -6.69
N VAL A 53 2.97 -26.69 -7.49
CA VAL A 53 3.52 -27.56 -8.54
C VAL A 53 4.36 -26.80 -9.57
N ASP A 54 3.99 -25.56 -9.90
CA ASP A 54 4.74 -24.67 -10.80
C ASP A 54 5.99 -24.04 -10.15
N GLY A 55 6.25 -24.34 -8.87
CA GLY A 55 7.34 -23.77 -8.06
C GLY A 55 6.99 -22.44 -7.39
N SER A 56 5.76 -21.94 -7.54
CA SER A 56 5.31 -20.71 -6.91
C SER A 56 4.92 -20.90 -5.44
N CYS A 57 4.68 -19.80 -4.74
CA CYS A 57 4.30 -19.78 -3.33
C CYS A 57 2.79 -19.69 -3.12
N THR A 58 2.31 -20.34 -2.07
CA THR A 58 1.09 -19.91 -1.36
C THR A 58 1.30 -18.54 -0.71
N LEU A 59 0.23 -17.88 -0.25
CA LEU A 59 0.36 -16.59 0.45
C LEU A 59 1.18 -16.73 1.74
N ASP A 60 0.94 -17.78 2.52
CA ASP A 60 1.68 -18.05 3.76
C ASP A 60 3.19 -18.17 3.50
N GLU A 61 3.57 -18.92 2.46
CA GLU A 61 4.97 -19.07 2.04
C GLU A 61 5.54 -17.77 1.50
N PHE A 62 4.79 -17.06 0.67
CA PHE A 62 5.21 -15.78 0.11
C PHE A 62 5.54 -14.80 1.24
N ALA A 63 4.63 -14.64 2.21
CA ALA A 63 4.83 -13.76 3.35
C ALA A 63 6.04 -14.16 4.21
N GLU A 64 6.19 -15.46 4.50
CA GLU A 64 7.32 -15.96 5.29
C GLU A 64 8.68 -15.83 4.57
N LEU A 65 8.72 -16.12 3.27
CA LEU A 65 9.97 -16.15 2.51
C LEU A 65 10.44 -14.76 2.11
N THR A 66 9.50 -13.82 1.89
CA THR A 66 9.81 -12.43 1.52
C THR A 66 10.01 -11.49 2.72
N ARG A 67 9.65 -11.88 3.95
CA ARG A 67 9.89 -11.02 5.11
C ARG A 67 11.38 -10.86 5.42
N LYS A 68 11.72 -9.71 6.03
CA LYS A 68 13.07 -9.46 6.55
C LYS A 68 13.34 -10.37 7.75
N PRO A 69 14.40 -11.20 7.72
CA PRO A 69 14.72 -12.06 8.85
C PRO A 69 15.07 -11.24 10.09
N ASN A 70 14.43 -11.54 11.22
CA ASN A 70 14.78 -11.00 12.53
C ASN A 70 14.39 -12.02 13.60
N LYS A 71 15.30 -12.28 14.55
CA LYS A 71 15.11 -13.24 15.64
C LYS A 71 13.99 -12.84 16.61
N ASN A 72 13.67 -11.55 16.68
CA ASN A 72 12.61 -11.01 17.53
C ASN A 72 11.25 -10.92 16.82
N ASN A 73 11.19 -11.22 15.52
CA ASN A 73 9.95 -11.16 14.76
C ASN A 73 9.20 -12.49 14.88
N ILE A 74 7.88 -12.40 15.07
CA ILE A 74 6.99 -13.56 15.02
C ILE A 74 6.93 -14.05 13.57
N PRO A 75 7.24 -15.33 13.28
CA PRO A 75 7.13 -15.90 11.94
C PRO A 75 5.69 -15.81 11.42
N PHE A 76 5.52 -15.81 10.10
CA PHE A 76 4.18 -15.89 9.53
C PHE A 76 3.56 -17.26 9.87
N PRO A 77 2.35 -17.32 10.46
CA PRO A 77 1.78 -18.59 10.89
C PRO A 77 1.50 -19.51 9.70
N LYS A 78 2.04 -20.73 9.75
CA LYS A 78 1.84 -21.72 8.69
C LYS A 78 0.38 -22.18 8.66
N GLY A 79 -0.23 -22.19 7.47
CA GLY A 79 -1.61 -22.62 7.27
C GLY A 79 -2.66 -21.58 7.67
N LEU A 80 -2.27 -20.33 7.94
CA LEU A 80 -3.17 -19.26 8.32
C LEU A 80 -4.19 -18.96 7.21
N ILE A 81 -3.69 -18.81 5.99
CA ILE A 81 -4.53 -18.60 4.81
C ILE A 81 -4.75 -19.92 4.07
N GLY A 82 -3.74 -20.78 4.06
CA GLY A 82 -3.78 -22.09 3.40
C GLY A 82 -3.34 -22.05 1.94
N ASN A 83 -3.87 -22.96 1.13
CA ASN A 83 -3.33 -23.24 -0.21
C ASN A 83 -4.06 -22.52 -1.35
N SER A 84 -5.00 -21.62 -1.06
CA SER A 84 -5.67 -20.85 -2.11
C SER A 84 -4.67 -19.89 -2.78
N LEU A 85 -4.68 -19.86 -4.11
CA LEU A 85 -3.89 -18.90 -4.91
C LEU A 85 -4.61 -17.57 -5.11
N THR A 86 -5.90 -17.50 -4.78
CA THR A 86 -6.76 -16.32 -4.91
C THR A 86 -7.56 -16.08 -3.62
N PRO A 87 -6.92 -16.04 -2.43
CA PRO A 87 -7.65 -15.94 -1.16
C PRO A 87 -8.32 -14.57 -0.98
N ASP A 88 -9.62 -14.53 -0.71
CA ASP A 88 -10.38 -13.28 -0.53
C ASP A 88 -9.60 -12.23 0.30
N PRO A 89 -9.35 -11.01 -0.24
CA PRO A 89 -8.50 -10.02 0.40
C PRO A 89 -8.92 -9.64 1.81
N LEU A 90 -10.22 -9.40 2.01
CA LEU A 90 -10.76 -8.94 3.28
C LEU A 90 -10.65 -10.03 4.35
N THR A 91 -11.08 -11.25 4.03
CA THR A 91 -10.96 -12.41 4.90
C THR A 91 -9.50 -12.68 5.24
N THR A 92 -8.61 -12.53 4.27
CA THR A 92 -7.17 -12.72 4.46
C THR A 92 -6.58 -11.71 5.42
N VAL A 93 -6.90 -10.43 5.24
CA VAL A 93 -6.46 -9.36 6.15
C VAL A 93 -6.97 -9.60 7.56
N GLN A 94 -8.26 -9.89 7.72
CA GLN A 94 -8.84 -10.19 9.04
C GLN A 94 -8.15 -11.38 9.71
N ARG A 95 -7.79 -12.43 8.96
CA ARG A 95 -7.04 -13.57 9.51
C ARG A 95 -5.64 -13.17 9.97
N ILE A 96 -4.94 -12.34 9.20
CA ILE A 96 -3.61 -11.82 9.58
C ILE A 96 -3.71 -10.97 10.83
N GLU A 97 -4.66 -10.04 10.90
CA GLU A 97 -4.84 -9.13 12.02
C GLU A 97 -5.30 -9.82 13.31
N ASN A 98 -6.12 -10.88 13.18
CA ASN A 98 -6.54 -11.72 14.30
C ASN A 98 -5.48 -12.75 14.72
N SER A 99 -4.36 -12.85 13.98
CA SER A 99 -3.26 -13.72 14.35
C SER A 99 -2.28 -13.01 15.30
N ALA A 100 -1.33 -13.77 15.84
CA ALA A 100 -0.22 -13.20 16.61
C ALA A 100 0.83 -12.50 15.72
N TYR A 101 0.70 -12.54 14.39
CA TYR A 101 1.68 -11.96 13.49
C TYR A 101 1.71 -10.43 13.58
N ASP A 102 2.91 -9.87 13.61
CA ASP A 102 3.11 -8.42 13.51
C ASP A 102 3.16 -8.02 12.03
N SER A 103 2.03 -7.55 11.49
CA SER A 103 1.91 -7.04 10.12
C SER A 103 2.76 -5.81 9.82
N SER A 104 3.32 -5.16 10.86
CA SER A 104 4.24 -4.02 10.74
C SER A 104 5.67 -4.44 10.34
N GLN A 105 5.92 -5.75 10.24
CA GLN A 105 7.20 -6.30 9.81
C GLN A 105 7.54 -5.92 8.37
N LEU A 106 8.80 -5.60 8.14
CA LEU A 106 9.29 -5.21 6.83
C LEU A 106 9.47 -6.41 5.90
N PHE A 107 9.16 -6.23 4.63
CA PHE A 107 9.67 -7.08 3.57
C PHE A 107 11.18 -6.93 3.41
N ASP A 108 11.83 -8.02 3.04
CA ASP A 108 13.16 -8.02 2.51
C ASP A 108 13.11 -7.60 1.04
N HIS A 109 13.43 -6.33 0.78
CA HIS A 109 13.43 -5.77 -0.57
C HIS A 109 14.31 -6.53 -1.58
N GLU A 110 15.41 -7.15 -1.15
CA GLU A 110 16.28 -7.93 -2.03
C GLU A 110 15.63 -9.25 -2.46
N LYS A 111 14.73 -9.77 -1.63
CA LYS A 111 13.93 -10.95 -1.95
C LYS A 111 12.67 -10.58 -2.72
N LEU A 112 11.95 -9.55 -2.28
CA LEU A 112 10.69 -9.13 -2.87
C LEU A 112 10.87 -8.55 -4.28
N LEU A 113 11.87 -7.68 -4.48
CA LEU A 113 12.16 -6.99 -5.73
C LEU A 113 13.67 -7.07 -6.07
N PRO A 114 14.19 -8.27 -6.41
CA PRO A 114 15.61 -8.47 -6.63
C PRO A 114 16.16 -7.56 -7.73
N GLY A 115 17.32 -6.94 -7.51
CA GLY A 115 17.98 -6.10 -8.51
C GLY A 115 17.40 -4.68 -8.65
N GLN A 116 16.25 -4.39 -8.06
CA GLN A 116 15.57 -3.09 -8.26
C GLN A 116 16.17 -1.96 -7.44
N PHE A 117 16.95 -2.29 -6.41
CA PHE A 117 17.44 -1.34 -5.41
C PHE A 117 18.94 -1.48 -5.12
N ASP A 118 19.68 -2.20 -5.97
CA ASP A 118 21.11 -2.50 -5.79
C ASP A 118 21.99 -1.24 -5.73
N ASN A 119 21.53 -0.13 -6.31
CA ASN A 119 22.22 1.17 -6.30
C ASN A 119 21.96 2.00 -5.02
N MET A 120 21.16 1.50 -4.07
CA MET A 120 20.95 2.21 -2.81
C MET A 120 22.24 2.16 -1.98
N ARG A 121 22.79 3.35 -1.65
CA ARG A 121 23.94 3.46 -0.73
C ARG A 121 23.69 2.63 0.52
N SER A 122 24.68 1.83 0.91
CA SER A 122 24.66 0.95 2.09
C SER A 122 23.90 1.58 3.26
N GLY A 123 22.75 0.98 3.60
CA GLY A 123 21.91 1.37 4.73
C GLY A 123 20.73 2.30 4.43
N ASN A 124 20.39 2.57 3.16
CA ASN A 124 19.09 3.16 2.81
C ASN A 124 18.16 2.07 2.28
N LEU A 125 17.07 1.78 3.02
CA LEU A 125 16.02 0.86 2.56
C LEU A 125 15.07 1.62 1.62
N PRO A 126 14.50 0.96 0.60
CA PRO A 126 13.47 1.56 -0.25
C PRO A 126 12.28 2.00 0.58
N SER A 127 11.75 3.19 0.28
CA SER A 127 10.50 3.61 0.90
C SER A 127 9.36 2.73 0.42
N PHE A 128 8.27 2.69 1.19
CA PHE A 128 7.06 1.99 0.78
C PHE A 128 6.54 2.48 -0.59
N ALA A 129 6.64 3.80 -0.84
CA ALA A 129 6.27 4.39 -2.13
C ALA A 129 7.08 3.84 -3.29
N ASP A 130 8.40 3.68 -3.09
CA ASP A 130 9.26 3.11 -4.12
C ASP A 130 8.87 1.65 -4.41
N GLN A 131 8.53 0.88 -3.37
CA GLN A 131 8.12 -0.52 -3.51
C GLN A 131 6.78 -0.65 -4.27
N ILE A 132 5.77 0.13 -3.91
CA ILE A 132 4.47 0.10 -4.62
C ILE A 132 4.63 0.58 -6.07
N GLN A 133 5.42 1.63 -6.31
CA GLN A 133 5.65 2.09 -7.67
C GLN A 133 6.32 1.02 -8.54
N LYS A 134 7.29 0.28 -7.99
CA LYS A 134 7.92 -0.84 -8.69
C LYS A 134 6.93 -1.97 -8.95
N LEU A 135 6.10 -2.30 -7.97
CA LEU A 135 5.04 -3.29 -8.12
C LEU A 135 4.06 -2.92 -9.24
N ASN A 136 3.61 -1.66 -9.30
CA ASN A 136 2.73 -1.17 -10.36
C ASN A 136 3.38 -1.31 -11.74
N ASN A 137 4.66 -0.99 -11.86
CA ASN A 137 5.38 -1.15 -13.12
C ASN A 137 5.44 -2.62 -13.55
N HIS A 138 5.61 -3.55 -12.61
CA HIS A 138 5.61 -4.99 -12.91
C HIS A 138 4.22 -5.50 -13.30
N VAL A 139 3.15 -5.07 -12.62
CA VAL A 139 1.77 -5.41 -12.98
C VAL A 139 1.39 -4.83 -14.34
N ALA A 140 1.79 -3.59 -14.64
CA ALA A 140 1.58 -2.98 -15.96
C ALA A 140 2.33 -3.75 -17.06
N ALA A 141 3.58 -4.15 -16.82
CA ALA A 141 4.34 -4.96 -17.76
C ALA A 141 3.70 -6.34 -17.98
N ALA A 142 3.21 -6.98 -16.91
CA ALA A 142 2.48 -8.25 -16.99
C ALA A 142 1.21 -8.10 -17.84
N ARG A 143 0.40 -7.07 -17.60
CA ARG A 143 -0.79 -6.76 -18.40
C ARG A 143 -0.46 -6.57 -19.88
N ILE A 144 0.58 -5.79 -20.19
CA ILE A 144 1.03 -5.57 -21.58
C ILE A 144 1.43 -6.90 -22.24
N SER A 145 2.19 -7.74 -21.55
CA SER A 145 2.58 -9.06 -22.06
C SER A 145 1.37 -9.97 -22.27
N MET A 146 0.45 -10.05 -21.31
CA MET A 146 -0.79 -10.82 -21.42
C MET A 146 -1.67 -10.35 -22.59
N THR A 147 -1.79 -9.04 -22.83
CA THR A 147 -2.50 -8.52 -23.99
C THR A 147 -1.80 -8.90 -25.30
N ASN A 148 -0.48 -8.69 -25.38
CA ASN A 148 0.26 -8.87 -26.63
C ASN A 148 0.51 -10.35 -26.99
N GLU A 149 0.77 -11.19 -26.00
CA GLU A 149 1.20 -12.58 -26.18
C GLU A 149 0.04 -13.58 -26.02
N MET A 150 -0.94 -13.27 -25.18
CA MET A 150 -2.08 -14.15 -24.88
C MET A 150 -3.40 -13.66 -25.46
N GLY A 151 -3.44 -12.44 -26.02
CA GLY A 151 -4.65 -11.87 -26.61
C GLY A 151 -5.74 -11.51 -25.59
N LEU A 152 -5.37 -11.30 -24.32
CA LEU A 152 -6.30 -10.98 -23.24
C LEU A 152 -6.73 -9.51 -23.29
N ASP A 153 -8.02 -9.28 -23.07
CA ASP A 153 -8.67 -7.98 -23.20
C ASP A 153 -8.98 -7.34 -21.84
N GLN A 154 -9.57 -6.14 -21.88
CA GLN A 154 -9.94 -5.41 -20.68
C GLN A 154 -10.95 -6.16 -19.81
N ASN A 155 -11.88 -6.90 -20.41
CA ASN A 155 -12.90 -7.65 -19.69
C ASN A 155 -12.26 -8.78 -18.86
N PHE A 156 -11.22 -9.43 -19.37
CA PHE A 156 -10.42 -10.36 -18.58
C PHE A 156 -9.83 -9.66 -17.35
N PHE A 157 -9.11 -8.55 -17.50
CA PHE A 157 -8.47 -7.85 -16.38
C PHE A 157 -9.44 -7.28 -15.35
N ASP A 158 -10.68 -7.02 -15.74
CA ASP A 158 -11.73 -6.53 -14.84
C ASP A 158 -12.48 -7.63 -14.09
N THR A 159 -12.33 -8.89 -14.50
CA THR A 159 -13.04 -10.03 -13.90
C THR A 159 -12.11 -11.09 -13.32
N GLU A 160 -10.84 -11.11 -13.71
CA GLU A 160 -9.86 -12.08 -13.21
C GLU A 160 -9.60 -11.83 -11.71
N PRO A 161 -9.67 -12.89 -10.86
CA PRO A 161 -9.53 -12.75 -9.41
C PRO A 161 -8.26 -12.05 -8.93
N ASN A 162 -7.07 -12.35 -9.46
CA ASN A 162 -5.84 -11.70 -9.01
C ASN A 162 -5.84 -10.19 -9.29
N PHE A 163 -6.33 -9.74 -10.46
CA PHE A 163 -6.44 -8.32 -10.78
C PHE A 163 -7.48 -7.60 -9.93
N THR A 164 -8.67 -8.18 -9.78
CA THR A 164 -9.75 -7.60 -8.95
C THR A 164 -9.33 -7.53 -7.48
N ASN A 165 -8.73 -8.60 -6.96
CA ASN A 165 -8.26 -8.66 -5.59
C ASN A 165 -7.05 -7.76 -5.33
N LEU A 166 -6.17 -7.55 -6.31
CA LEU A 166 -5.11 -6.54 -6.22
C LEU A 166 -5.70 -5.14 -6.06
N LYS A 167 -6.70 -4.77 -6.87
CA LYS A 167 -7.39 -3.47 -6.75
C LYS A 167 -8.00 -3.30 -5.35
N THR A 168 -8.70 -4.32 -4.85
CA THR A 168 -9.24 -4.32 -3.48
C THR A 168 -8.15 -4.16 -2.43
N ALA A 169 -7.04 -4.89 -2.55
CA ALA A 169 -5.96 -4.82 -1.57
C ALA A 169 -5.31 -3.43 -1.54
N ILE A 170 -5.16 -2.82 -2.70
CA ILE A 170 -4.64 -1.46 -2.87
C ILE A 170 -5.58 -0.41 -2.27
N HIS A 171 -6.89 -0.55 -2.48
CA HIS A 171 -7.89 0.28 -1.80
C HIS A 171 -7.80 0.13 -0.29
N GLY A 172 -7.64 -1.08 0.22
CA GLY A 172 -7.45 -1.35 1.64
C GLY A 172 -6.20 -0.69 2.23
N ILE A 173 -5.07 -0.71 1.49
CA ILE A 173 -3.86 0.05 1.86
C ILE A 173 -4.18 1.55 1.97
N SER A 174 -4.90 2.09 0.99
CA SER A 174 -5.27 3.51 0.95
C SER A 174 -6.13 3.87 2.16
N ASP A 175 -7.18 3.11 2.43
CA ASP A 175 -8.09 3.35 3.55
C ASP A 175 -7.38 3.26 4.89
N ALA A 176 -6.60 2.20 5.13
CA ALA A 176 -5.86 2.02 6.37
C ALA A 176 -4.87 3.17 6.61
N ARG A 177 -4.20 3.65 5.55
CA ARG A 177 -3.28 4.79 5.65
C ARG A 177 -4.00 6.12 5.89
N ARG A 178 -5.15 6.33 5.27
CA ARG A 178 -5.98 7.52 5.51
C ARG A 178 -6.51 7.55 6.95
N ALA A 179 -6.96 6.41 7.46
CA ALA A 179 -7.43 6.27 8.84
C ALA A 179 -6.32 6.60 9.86
N ASP A 180 -5.16 5.95 9.74
CA ASP A 180 -3.99 6.22 10.60
C ASP A 180 -3.59 7.69 10.57
N THR A 181 -3.69 8.30 9.40
CA THR A 181 -3.28 9.69 9.20
C THR A 181 -4.23 10.65 9.84
N ASN A 182 -5.52 10.52 9.53
CA ASN A 182 -6.51 11.47 10.00
C ASN A 182 -6.50 11.50 11.53
N LEU A 183 -6.31 10.35 12.19
CA LEU A 183 -6.09 10.30 13.63
C LEU A 183 -4.93 11.19 14.14
N HIS A 184 -3.87 11.37 13.36
CA HIS A 184 -2.68 12.14 13.75
C HIS A 184 -2.65 13.58 13.24
N ILE A 185 -3.24 13.89 12.08
CA ILE A 185 -3.14 15.22 11.46
C ILE A 185 -4.40 16.07 11.61
N LEU A 186 -5.52 15.52 12.10
CA LEU A 186 -6.78 16.26 12.24
C LEU A 186 -6.62 17.57 13.04
N GLY A 187 -5.78 17.56 14.07
CA GLY A 187 -5.46 18.76 14.86
C GLY A 187 -4.72 19.83 14.06
N GLU A 188 -3.64 19.45 13.37
CA GLU A 188 -2.86 20.38 12.54
C GLU A 188 -3.67 20.91 11.34
N LEU A 189 -4.51 20.05 10.74
CA LEU A 189 -5.42 20.41 9.66
C LEU A 189 -6.41 21.49 10.10
N PHE A 190 -6.99 21.30 11.28
CA PHE A 190 -7.92 22.24 11.89
C PHE A 190 -7.25 23.59 12.14
N GLU A 191 -6.05 23.59 12.74
CA GLU A 191 -5.31 24.82 13.01
C GLU A 191 -4.94 25.58 11.74
N ASN A 192 -4.54 24.88 10.68
CA ASN A 192 -4.13 25.51 9.43
C ASN A 192 -5.32 26.08 8.63
N LEU A 193 -6.46 25.38 8.59
CA LEU A 193 -7.67 25.92 7.98
C LEU A 193 -8.27 27.07 8.80
N ALA A 194 -8.21 27.00 10.13
CA ALA A 194 -8.67 28.07 11.00
C ALA A 194 -7.85 29.36 10.84
N LYS A 195 -6.53 29.27 10.62
CA LYS A 195 -5.67 30.44 10.29
C LYS A 195 -6.11 31.14 9.00
N GLU A 196 -6.68 30.39 8.07
CA GLU A 196 -7.24 30.91 6.81
C GLU A 196 -8.72 31.30 6.93
N GLY A 197 -9.29 31.28 8.14
CA GLY A 197 -10.70 31.61 8.40
C GLY A 197 -11.69 30.59 7.81
N ILE A 198 -11.23 29.37 7.52
CA ILE A 198 -12.06 28.29 6.94
C ILE A 198 -12.39 27.29 8.04
N LYS A 199 -13.68 26.98 8.21
CA LYS A 199 -14.13 25.95 9.14
C LYS A 199 -14.19 24.59 8.42
N PRO A 200 -13.37 23.60 8.79
CA PRO A 200 -13.44 22.29 8.16
C PRO A 200 -14.77 21.59 8.49
N VAL A 201 -15.35 20.93 7.48
CA VAL A 201 -16.45 20.00 7.62
C VAL A 201 -15.90 18.59 7.47
N PHE A 202 -16.31 17.68 8.36
CA PHE A 202 -15.88 16.30 8.35
C PHE A 202 -17.03 15.37 7.99
N LYS A 203 -16.71 14.31 7.26
CA LYS A 203 -17.60 13.19 7.01
C LYS A 203 -17.03 11.94 7.68
N THR A 204 -17.92 11.04 8.08
CA THR A 204 -17.53 9.70 8.49
C THR A 204 -17.33 8.86 7.23
N VAL A 205 -16.15 8.26 7.10
CA VAL A 205 -15.84 7.30 6.04
C VAL A 205 -15.82 5.91 6.65
N VAL A 206 -16.44 4.96 5.96
CA VAL A 206 -16.36 3.53 6.28
C VAL A 206 -15.30 2.93 5.36
N ALA A 207 -14.23 2.41 5.94
CA ALA A 207 -13.17 1.70 5.23
C ALA A 207 -13.63 0.31 4.77
N LEU A 208 -12.87 -0.31 3.87
CA LEU A 208 -13.14 -1.68 3.41
C LEU A 208 -13.17 -2.75 4.51
N ASP A 209 -12.41 -2.55 5.59
CA ASP A 209 -12.41 -3.42 6.76
C ASP A 209 -13.56 -3.13 7.75
N LEU A 210 -14.50 -2.27 7.35
CA LEU A 210 -15.64 -1.76 8.12
C LEU A 210 -15.26 -0.84 9.29
N THR A 211 -13.98 -0.49 9.45
CA THR A 211 -13.59 0.54 10.41
C THR A 211 -14.07 1.90 9.94
N THR A 212 -14.36 2.79 10.89
CA THR A 212 -14.82 4.14 10.58
C THR A 212 -13.79 5.18 10.97
N TYR A 213 -13.53 6.15 10.10
CA TYR A 213 -12.66 7.29 10.40
C TYR A 213 -13.28 8.60 9.93
N LEU A 214 -12.87 9.71 10.53
CA LEU A 214 -13.25 11.05 10.08
C LEU A 214 -12.32 11.49 8.96
N ASP A 215 -12.90 11.97 7.86
CA ASP A 215 -12.17 12.57 6.76
C ASP A 215 -12.74 13.95 6.44
N ILE A 216 -11.92 14.81 5.84
CA ILE A 216 -12.39 16.13 5.42
C ILE A 216 -13.38 15.98 4.26
N ASP A 217 -14.57 16.56 4.44
CA ASP A 217 -15.49 16.76 3.34
C ASP A 217 -15.05 18.01 2.59
N THR A 218 -14.19 17.82 1.59
CA THR A 218 -13.63 18.92 0.80
C THR A 218 -14.72 19.74 0.11
N ALA A 219 -15.75 19.08 -0.43
CA ALA A 219 -16.86 19.74 -1.09
C ALA A 219 -17.63 20.63 -0.11
N MET A 220 -18.04 20.07 1.03
CA MET A 220 -18.80 20.82 2.05
C MET A 220 -17.95 21.90 2.73
N THR A 221 -16.64 21.66 2.92
CA THR A 221 -15.71 22.65 3.47
C THR A 221 -15.54 23.84 2.53
N ILE A 222 -15.43 23.58 1.22
CA ILE A 222 -15.32 24.64 0.20
C ILE A 222 -16.63 25.41 0.11
N SER A 223 -17.77 24.72 -0.02
CA SER A 223 -19.08 25.37 -0.20
C SER A 223 -19.59 26.08 1.06
N GLY A 224 -19.16 25.61 2.24
CA GLY A 224 -19.50 26.21 3.53
C GLY A 224 -18.61 27.39 3.92
N SER A 225 -17.55 27.68 3.14
CA SER A 225 -16.68 28.82 3.42
C SER A 225 -17.37 30.13 3.06
N THR A 226 -17.50 31.01 4.05
CA THR A 226 -17.98 32.38 3.85
C THR A 226 -16.84 33.39 3.70
N ASN A 227 -15.60 32.92 3.61
CA ASN A 227 -14.43 33.80 3.52
C ASN A 227 -14.32 34.37 2.09
N SER A 228 -14.56 35.67 1.93
CA SER A 228 -14.51 36.37 0.65
C SER A 228 -13.10 36.79 0.22
N VAL A 229 -12.09 36.63 1.10
CA VAL A 229 -10.71 37.11 0.88
C VAL A 229 -9.82 36.02 0.28
N PHE A 230 -10.10 34.75 0.57
CA PHE A 230 -9.34 33.60 0.08
C PHE A 230 -10.25 32.55 -0.57
N ASP A 231 -9.86 32.06 -1.74
CA ASP A 231 -10.54 30.95 -2.39
C ASP A 231 -10.40 29.67 -1.53
N ALA A 232 -11.52 29.23 -0.96
CA ALA A 232 -11.59 28.06 -0.09
C ALA A 232 -11.08 26.81 -0.80
N LYS A 233 -11.26 26.70 -2.12
CA LYS A 233 -10.72 25.60 -2.91
C LYS A 233 -9.19 25.65 -2.91
N THR A 234 -8.59 26.80 -3.22
CA THR A 234 -7.14 26.99 -3.19
C THR A 234 -6.54 26.73 -1.81
N ALA A 235 -7.19 27.17 -0.73
CA ALA A 235 -6.71 26.93 0.62
C ALA A 235 -6.77 25.44 1.03
N VAL A 236 -7.89 24.76 0.72
CA VAL A 236 -8.03 23.31 0.94
C VAL A 236 -7.03 22.53 0.11
N ASP A 237 -6.89 22.85 -1.19
CA ASP A 237 -5.91 22.22 -2.08
C ASP A 237 -4.47 22.45 -1.60
N ARG A 238 -4.15 23.66 -1.07
CA ARG A 238 -2.83 23.97 -0.51
C ARG A 238 -2.55 23.18 0.77
N VAL A 239 -3.52 23.06 1.67
CA VAL A 239 -3.38 22.25 2.90
C VAL A 239 -3.20 20.78 2.55
N LEU A 240 -3.99 20.24 1.63
CA LEU A 240 -3.83 18.87 1.12
C LEU A 240 -2.49 18.67 0.40
N ALA A 241 -2.05 19.66 -0.37
CA ALA A 241 -0.76 19.66 -1.04
C ALA A 241 0.41 19.79 -0.05
N GLU A 242 0.29 20.56 1.03
CA GLU A 242 1.29 20.67 2.11
C GLU A 242 1.40 19.35 2.88
N ILE A 243 0.28 18.69 3.20
CA ILE A 243 0.30 17.32 3.74
C ILE A 243 0.98 16.36 2.75
N GLY A 244 0.67 16.52 1.46
CA GLY A 244 1.32 15.82 0.36
C GLY A 244 2.81 16.18 0.14
N ALA A 245 3.23 17.40 0.48
CA ALA A 245 4.58 17.95 0.27
C ALA A 245 5.50 17.68 1.47
N LEU A 246 4.99 17.80 2.70
CA LEU A 246 5.57 17.19 3.90
C LEU A 246 5.82 15.70 3.64
N SER A 247 4.92 15.07 2.87
CA SER A 247 5.18 13.75 2.30
C SER A 247 6.33 13.73 1.29
N LYS A 248 6.35 14.54 0.23
CA LYS A 248 7.47 14.52 -0.73
C LYS A 248 8.85 14.87 -0.14
N GLU A 249 8.93 15.78 0.83
CA GLU A 249 10.16 16.36 1.39
C GLU A 249 10.87 15.50 2.46
N LYS A 250 10.57 14.20 2.56
CA LYS A 250 11.14 13.26 3.56
C LYS A 250 10.70 13.47 5.00
N VAL A 251 9.84 14.46 5.29
CA VAL A 251 9.30 14.66 6.65
C VAL A 251 8.20 13.63 6.94
N ASN A 252 7.39 13.25 5.94
CA ASN A 252 6.26 12.35 6.13
C ASN A 252 5.89 11.56 4.86
N ARG A 253 6.87 10.89 4.22
CA ARG A 253 6.92 10.25 2.85
C ARG A 253 5.79 9.32 2.36
N ASN A 254 4.60 9.46 2.88
CA ASN A 254 3.66 8.37 3.08
C ASN A 254 2.26 8.64 2.53
N HIS A 255 1.99 9.84 1.98
CA HIS A 255 0.61 10.31 1.89
C HIS A 255 -0.10 10.22 0.55
N ALA A 256 0.48 10.73 -0.53
CA ALA A 256 -0.36 11.09 -1.69
C ALA A 256 0.14 10.59 -3.05
N ALA A 257 1.43 10.26 -3.17
CA ALA A 257 2.02 9.98 -4.48
C ALA A 257 1.73 8.56 -5.01
N ILE A 258 1.25 7.66 -4.14
CA ILE A 258 1.02 6.25 -4.49
C ILE A 258 -0.45 6.03 -4.92
N ILE A 259 -1.41 6.69 -4.26
CA ILE A 259 -2.84 6.35 -4.37
C ILE A 259 -3.46 6.85 -5.68
N SER A 260 -3.08 8.04 -6.19
CA SER A 260 -3.71 8.60 -7.41
C SER A 260 -3.37 7.88 -8.72
N ARG A 261 -2.38 6.97 -8.71
CA ARG A 261 -1.98 6.19 -9.90
C ARG A 261 -2.45 4.74 -9.86
N LEU A 262 -3.23 4.38 -8.84
CA LEU A 262 -3.68 3.01 -8.58
C LEU A 262 -5.13 2.76 -9.00
N ASP A 263 -5.91 3.83 -9.17
CA ASP A 263 -7.28 3.82 -9.66
C ASP A 263 -7.38 3.97 -11.21
N GLN A 264 -6.24 4.03 -11.92
CA GLN A 264 -6.14 4.14 -13.38
C GLN A 264 -5.61 2.86 -14.00
#